data_AF-A0A4P7SU64-F1
#
_entry.id   AF-A0A4P7SU64-F1
#
_cell.length_a   1.000
_cell.length_b   1.000
_cell.length_c   1.000
_cell.angle_alpha   90.00
_cell.angle_beta   90.00
_cell.angle_gamma   90.00
#
_symmetry.space_group_name_H-M   'P 1'
#
loop_
_entity.id
_entity.type
_entity.pdbx_description
1 polymer ?
#
loop_
_entity_poly.entity_id
_entity_poly.type
_entity_poly.pdbx_seq_one_letter_code
_entity_poly.pdbx_strand_id
1 'polypeptide(L)'
;MSIDQDVSGKARVAPEFSGSAEVREIYPGASAAGPIQPLSRKRRHGSETGMATAEYAIATLAAVGFAGILVFILRSDEVRGFLLNLIRAALALP
;
A
#
# COMPACT_ATOMS: atom_id res chain seq x y z
N MET A 1 -33.37 -11.26 -41.39
CA MET A 1 -32.36 -11.79 -42.35
C MET A 1 -30.99 -11.49 -41.75
N SER A 2 -30.16 -12.53 -41.63
CA SER A 2 -28.98 -12.66 -40.76
C SER A 2 -27.92 -11.56 -40.88
N ILE A 3 -27.32 -11.24 -39.73
CA ILE A 3 -26.00 -10.60 -39.62
C ILE A 3 -25.08 -11.69 -39.10
N ASP A 4 -24.30 -12.30 -39.99
CA ASP A 4 -23.25 -13.25 -39.63
C ASP A 4 -22.02 -12.47 -39.14
N GLN A 5 -21.70 -12.64 -37.85
CA GLN A 5 -20.38 -12.34 -37.28
C GLN A 5 -19.67 -13.66 -37.06
N ASP A 6 -18.62 -13.92 -37.82
CA ASP A 6 -17.69 -15.02 -37.53
C ASP A 6 -16.25 -14.49 -37.60
N VAL A 7 -15.82 -13.84 -36.51
CA VAL A 7 -14.41 -13.54 -36.29
C VAL A 7 -13.78 -14.80 -35.70
N SER A 8 -13.42 -15.71 -36.60
CA SER A 8 -12.68 -16.94 -36.30
C SER A 8 -11.33 -16.57 -35.67
N GLY A 9 -11.24 -16.82 -34.37
CA GLY A 9 -10.04 -16.60 -33.56
C GLY A 9 -8.90 -17.50 -34.03
N LYS A 10 -7.81 -16.86 -34.47
CA LYS A 10 -6.51 -17.49 -34.74
C LYS A 10 -6.17 -18.56 -33.70
N ALA A 11 -6.09 -19.81 -34.15
CA ALA A 11 -5.54 -20.92 -33.41
C ALA A 11 -4.10 -20.60 -33.00
N ARG A 12 -3.83 -20.61 -31.69
CA ARG A 12 -2.47 -20.55 -31.14
C ARG A 12 -1.79 -21.88 -31.46
N VAL A 13 -0.76 -21.83 -32.30
CA VAL A 13 0.14 -22.96 -32.55
C VAL A 13 0.87 -23.28 -31.24
N ALA A 14 0.57 -24.44 -30.66
CA ALA A 14 1.27 -24.97 -29.50
C ALA A 14 2.61 -25.60 -29.95
N PRO A 15 3.66 -25.59 -29.10
CA PRO A 15 4.91 -26.27 -29.43
C PRO A 15 4.67 -27.79 -29.42
N GLU A 16 5.03 -28.47 -30.50
CA GLU A 16 5.02 -29.93 -30.59
C GLU A 16 6.08 -30.50 -29.64
N PHE A 17 5.66 -30.90 -28.45
CA PHE A 17 6.43 -31.81 -27.61
C PHE A 17 6.22 -33.23 -28.16
N SER A 18 7.13 -33.65 -29.05
CA SER A 18 7.26 -35.05 -29.48
C SER A 18 7.98 -35.84 -28.38
N GLY A 19 7.19 -36.24 -27.39
CA GLY A 19 7.57 -37.12 -26.30
C GLY A 19 6.28 -37.53 -25.61
N SER A 20 5.85 -38.76 -25.84
CA SER A 20 4.68 -39.36 -25.19
C SER A 20 4.98 -39.57 -23.71
N ALA A 21 4.94 -38.49 -22.94
CA ALA A 21 4.92 -38.58 -21.48
C ALA A 21 3.56 -39.16 -21.10
N GLU A 22 3.55 -40.41 -20.64
CA GLU A 22 2.37 -41.04 -20.06
C GLU A 22 2.05 -40.31 -18.75
N VAL A 23 1.14 -39.34 -18.82
CA VAL A 23 0.67 -38.59 -17.64
C VAL A 23 -0.23 -39.51 -16.83
N ARG A 24 0.32 -40.11 -15.77
CA ARG A 24 -0.48 -40.86 -14.80
C ARG A 24 -1.13 -39.90 -13.81
N GLU A 25 -2.46 -39.96 -13.72
CA GLU A 25 -3.21 -39.30 -12.66
C GLU A 25 -2.82 -39.90 -11.30
N ILE A 26 -2.12 -39.11 -10.46
CA ILE A 26 -1.75 -39.53 -9.11
C ILE A 26 -3.00 -39.67 -8.22
N TYR A 27 -4.06 -38.92 -8.55
CA TYR A 27 -5.35 -38.97 -7.87
C TYR A 27 -6.47 -39.12 -8.91
N PRO A 28 -7.30 -40.18 -8.84
CA PRO A 28 -8.38 -40.39 -9.79
C PRO A 28 -9.37 -39.21 -9.75
N GLY A 29 -9.63 -38.62 -10.92
CA GLY A 29 -10.56 -37.49 -11.06
C GLY A 29 -9.90 -36.10 -10.99
N ALA A 30 -8.57 -36.04 -10.85
CA ALA A 30 -7.83 -34.77 -10.89
C ALA A 30 -7.97 -34.04 -12.24
N SER A 31 -8.01 -34.78 -13.36
CA SER A 31 -8.21 -34.18 -14.68
C SER A 31 -9.64 -33.67 -14.92
N ALA A 32 -10.60 -34.16 -14.13
CA ALA A 32 -11.99 -33.73 -14.17
C ALA A 32 -12.31 -32.58 -13.19
N ALA A 33 -11.37 -32.24 -12.30
CA ALA A 33 -11.55 -31.13 -11.37
C ALA A 33 -11.50 -29.80 -12.13
N GLY A 34 -12.58 -29.01 -12.02
CA GLY A 34 -12.64 -27.69 -12.64
C GLY A 34 -11.52 -26.77 -12.16
N PRO A 35 -11.03 -25.83 -13.00
CA PRO A 35 -9.98 -24.89 -12.61
C PRO A 35 -10.36 -24.15 -11.32
N ILE A 36 -9.44 -24.15 -10.35
CA ILE A 36 -9.60 -23.36 -9.13
C ILE A 36 -9.52 -21.88 -9.55
N GLN A 37 -10.66 -21.18 -9.57
CA GLN A 37 -10.65 -19.75 -9.84
C GLN A 37 -9.83 -19.06 -8.75
N PRO A 38 -8.72 -18.37 -9.08
CA PRO A 38 -7.99 -17.64 -8.07
C PRO A 38 -8.96 -16.58 -7.52
N LEU A 39 -9.24 -16.65 -6.22
CA LEU A 39 -10.00 -15.63 -5.53
C LEU A 39 -9.22 -14.32 -5.74
N SER A 40 -9.73 -13.48 -6.65
CA SER A 40 -9.19 -12.15 -6.88
C SER A 40 -9.19 -11.45 -5.54
N ARG A 41 -8.00 -11.23 -4.98
CA ARG A 41 -7.81 -10.56 -3.69
C ARG A 41 -8.30 -9.15 -3.88
N LYS A 42 -9.60 -8.94 -3.63
CA LYS A 42 -10.25 -7.63 -3.71
C LYS A 42 -9.47 -6.73 -2.77
N ARG A 43 -8.64 -5.86 -3.33
CA ARG A 43 -7.95 -4.81 -2.56
C ARG A 43 -9.06 -4.06 -1.85
N ARG A 44 -9.10 -4.16 -0.52
CA ARG A 44 -9.99 -3.34 0.28
C ARG A 44 -9.52 -1.90 0.10
N HIS A 45 -10.08 -1.20 -0.89
CA HIS A 45 -10.18 0.24 -0.80
C HIS A 45 -10.96 0.48 0.48
N GLY A 46 -10.28 0.94 1.53
CA GLY A 46 -10.91 1.27 2.80
C GLY A 46 -12.10 2.19 2.51
N SER A 47 -13.23 1.92 3.15
CA SER A 47 -14.41 2.77 3.03
C SER A 47 -14.02 4.23 3.29
N GLU A 48 -14.25 5.11 2.31
CA GLU A 48 -13.93 6.55 2.43
C GLU A 48 -14.60 7.22 3.62
N THR A 49 -15.66 6.60 4.14
CA THR A 49 -16.42 7.01 5.34
C THR A 49 -15.54 7.27 6.57
N GLY A 50 -14.38 6.61 6.71
CA GLY A 50 -13.43 6.83 7.81
C GLY A 50 -12.14 7.56 7.41
N MET A 51 -11.98 7.89 6.13
CA MET A 51 -10.73 8.41 5.58
C MET A 51 -10.43 9.83 6.10
N ALA A 52 -11.45 10.68 6.21
CA ALA A 52 -11.29 12.03 6.74
C ALA A 52 -10.73 12.04 8.18
N THR A 53 -11.30 11.24 9.09
CA THR A 53 -10.82 11.17 10.49
C THR A 53 -9.40 10.62 10.59
N ALA A 54 -9.06 9.62 9.76
CA ALA A 54 -7.70 9.07 9.71
C ALA A 54 -6.69 10.09 9.16
N GLU A 55 -7.07 10.88 8.17
CA GLU A 55 -6.24 11.92 7.59
C GLU A 55 -5.89 13.00 8.62
N TYR A 56 -6.88 13.52 9.35
CA TYR A 56 -6.63 14.48 10.43
C TYR A 56 -5.75 13.90 11.54
N ALA A 57 -5.96 12.62 11.88
CA ALA A 57 -5.13 11.94 12.88
C ALA A 57 -3.66 11.87 12.43
N ILE A 58 -3.40 11.48 11.17
CA ILE A 58 -2.04 11.40 10.62
C ILE A 58 -1.41 12.80 10.51
N ALA A 59 -2.16 13.80 10.07
CA ALA A 59 -1.68 15.18 10.00
C ALA A 59 -1.28 15.71 11.38
N THR A 60 -2.08 15.42 12.40
CA THR A 60 -1.78 15.79 13.79
C THR A 60 -0.53 15.05 14.30
N LEU A 61 -0.43 13.75 14.06
CA LEU A 61 0.74 12.96 14.44
C LEU A 61 2.02 13.46 13.76
N ALA A 62 1.95 13.81 12.48
CA ALA A 62 3.07 14.39 11.75
C ALA A 62 3.50 15.74 12.35
N ALA A 63 2.54 16.63 12.64
CA ALA A 63 2.81 17.91 13.27
C ALA A 63 3.40 17.76 14.68
N VAL A 64 2.88 16.84 15.49
CA VAL A 64 3.40 16.53 16.83
C VAL A 64 4.80 15.96 16.76
N GLY A 65 5.10 15.10 15.77
CA GLY A 65 6.46 14.58 15.54
C GLY A 65 7.45 15.69 15.22
N PHE A 66 7.07 16.63 14.35
CA PHE A 66 7.88 17.81 14.05
C PHE A 66 8.08 18.70 15.29
N ALA A 67 7.02 18.96 16.07
CA ALA A 67 7.12 19.70 17.33
C ALA A 67 8.04 19.00 18.34
N GLY A 68 8.06 17.67 18.37
CA GLY A 68 8.98 16.88 19.18
C GLY A 68 10.45 17.17 18.87
N ILE A 69 10.80 17.31 17.57
CA ILE A 69 12.15 17.70 17.15
C ILE A 69 12.47 19.12 17.62
N LEU A 70 11.54 20.06 17.48
CA LEU A 70 11.74 21.42 17.97
C LEU A 70 11.96 21.45 19.49
N VAL A 71 11.16 20.70 20.26
CA VAL A 71 11.35 20.56 21.72
C VAL A 71 12.72 19.97 22.04
N PHE A 72 13.19 18.99 21.27
CA PHE A 72 14.52 18.42 21.46
C PHE A 72 15.62 19.47 21.24
N ILE A 73 15.50 20.30 20.19
CA ILE A 73 16.42 21.41 19.93
C ILE A 73 16.39 22.44 21.07
N LEU A 74 15.21 22.81 21.55
CA LEU A 74 15.03 23.77 22.65
C LEU A 74 15.61 23.28 23.98
N ARG A 75 15.78 21.96 24.15
CA ARG A 75 16.37 21.34 25.34
C ARG A 75 17.90 21.34 25.34
N SER A 76 18.56 21.74 24.24
CA SER A 76 20.02 21.86 24.22
C SER A 76 20.50 22.98 25.14
N ASP A 77 21.70 22.83 25.70
CA ASP A 77 22.26 23.80 26.64
C ASP A 77 22.53 25.15 25.98
N GLU A 78 22.97 25.16 24.72
CA GLU A 78 23.21 26.38 23.94
C GLU A 78 21.93 27.17 23.74
N VAL A 79 20.86 26.51 23.28
CA VAL A 79 19.58 27.15 23.00
C VAL A 79 18.91 27.60 24.29
N ARG A 80 18.94 26.76 25.33
CA ARG A 80 18.42 27.12 26.65
C ARG A 80 19.14 28.32 27.23
N GLY A 81 20.48 28.37 27.15
CA GLY A 81 21.28 29.51 27.59
C GLY A 81 20.93 30.80 26.84
N PHE A 82 20.80 30.72 25.51
CA PHE A 82 20.38 31.85 24.68
C PHE A 82 19.00 32.40 25.09
N LEU A 83 18.01 31.52 25.27
CA LEU A 83 16.66 31.91 25.70
C LEU A 83 16.66 32.55 27.09
N LEU A 84 17.43 32.00 28.05
CA LEU A 84 17.54 32.58 29.38
C LEU A 84 18.17 33.98 29.35
N ASN A 85 19.16 34.21 28.50
CA ASN A 85 19.75 35.54 28.32
C ASN A 85 18.74 36.52 27.73
N LEU A 86 17.95 36.10 26.73
CA LEU A 86 16.89 36.93 26.16
C LEU A 86 15.83 37.30 27.22
N ILE A 87 15.41 36.33 28.04
CA ILE A 87 14.46 36.56 29.14
C ILE A 87 15.05 37.53 30.17
N ARG A 88 16.31 37.36 30.57
CA ARG A 88 17.00 38.28 31.49
C ARG A 88 17.06 39.70 30.93
N ALA A 89 17.38 39.85 29.65
CA ALA A 89 17.41 41.15 28.99
C ALA A 89 16.03 41.81 28.95
N ALA A 90 14.97 41.04 28.68
CA ALA A 90 13.60 41.54 28.66
C ALA A 90 13.08 41.92 30.05
N LEU A 91 13.48 41.20 31.10
CA LEU A 91 13.09 41.46 32.49
C LEU A 91 13.95 42.51 33.19
N ALA A 92 15.14 42.81 32.66
CA ALA A 92 16.02 43.86 33.15
C ALA A 92 15.65 45.25 32.60
N LEU A 93 14.50 45.40 31.92
CA LEU A 93 13.94 46.72 31.64
C LEU A 93 13.78 47.46 32.98
N PRO A 94 14.33 48.69 33.13
CA PRO A 94 14.21 49.48 34.35
C PRO A 94 12.75 49.85 34.67
#